data_AF-A0A497EC92-F1
#
_entry.id   AF-A0A497EC92-F1
#
_cell.length_a   1.000
_cell.length_b   1.000
_cell.length_c   1.000
_cell.angle_alpha   90.00
_cell.angle_beta   90.00
_cell.angle_gamma   90.00
#
_symmetry.space_group_name_H-M   'P 1'
#
loop_
_entity.id
_entity.type
_entity.pdbx_description
1 polymer ?
#
loop_
_entity_poly.entity_id
_entity_poly.type
_entity_poly.pdbx_seq_one_letter_code
_entity_poly.pdbx_strand_id
1 'polypeptide(L)'
;MTSIFDRDWIYSTLNLLPTIPVLSWNTRRLARVLRGVFWRFSLQSSTRSFVLLLPLVLCLLLTTPAFAGDHGQPLWFDLVTEDTKAAASFYEDLFGWEIGPARGKVRPISHNGHLIAGLIEINDELPNKSESQWLVGIVVDDLTKAVKSARSAGGTILRDVTKVEGSGTYAVIRDPQGAILIIGTPTREIGGPREDGNFAWVELWTDDLDAAAKFYQTVISYERNTIEGPDGASTVFETEGKPRAGLVPTPNEDARPIWAPYIGVADLAATLKRTTELGGTIVLAPRADFGGGRVALIEDPTHAMVFVAQLKTDKENSR
;
A
#
# COMPACT_ATOMS: atom_id res chain seq x y z
N MET A 1 -31.89 4.67 -27.15
CA MET A 1 -32.99 5.66 -27.10
C MET A 1 -33.43 5.80 -25.65
N THR A 2 -33.12 6.99 -25.08
CA THR A 2 -33.88 7.76 -24.06
C THR A 2 -34.34 7.04 -22.78
N SER A 3 -33.77 7.26 -21.58
CA SER A 3 -33.66 8.50 -20.76
C SER A 3 -35.01 9.07 -20.29
N ILE A 4 -35.01 9.60 -19.04
CA ILE A 4 -35.93 10.54 -18.35
C ILE A 4 -36.69 9.86 -17.18
N PHE A 5 -36.35 10.06 -15.90
CA PHE A 5 -36.52 11.22 -14.98
C PHE A 5 -37.96 11.73 -14.82
N ASP A 6 -38.50 11.64 -13.60
CA ASP A 6 -39.37 12.67 -12.96
C ASP A 6 -39.46 12.30 -11.46
N ARG A 7 -38.99 13.09 -10.49
CA ARG A 7 -39.34 14.44 -10.00
C ARG A 7 -40.75 14.60 -9.38
N ASP A 8 -40.68 14.75 -8.06
CA ASP A 8 -41.39 15.72 -7.20
C ASP A 8 -42.77 15.41 -6.58
N TRP A 9 -42.93 15.96 -5.35
CA TRP A 9 -44.09 16.14 -4.45
C TRP A 9 -44.30 15.05 -3.36
N ILE A 10 -44.32 15.32 -2.04
CA ILE A 10 -44.82 16.49 -1.25
C ILE A 10 -44.05 16.70 0.08
N TYR A 11 -43.90 17.99 0.44
CA TYR A 11 -43.37 18.53 1.71
C TYR A 11 -44.45 18.83 2.77
N SER A 12 -43.97 18.97 4.03
CA SER A 12 -44.49 19.83 5.13
C SER A 12 -45.52 19.18 6.05
N THR A 13 -45.38 19.15 7.39
CA THR A 13 -45.04 20.19 8.40
C THR A 13 -44.62 19.51 9.73
N LEU A 14 -43.95 20.06 10.75
CA LEU A 14 -43.04 21.18 11.03
C LEU A 14 -42.59 20.99 12.52
N ASN A 15 -41.32 21.29 12.79
CA ASN A 15 -40.72 21.83 14.02
C ASN A 15 -40.93 21.16 15.40
N LEU A 16 -39.81 20.80 16.04
CA LEU A 16 -39.23 21.54 17.17
C LEU A 16 -37.81 21.00 17.49
N LEU A 17 -36.87 21.93 17.72
CA LEU A 17 -35.52 21.84 18.33
C LEU A 17 -34.32 22.20 17.40
N PRO A 18 -33.30 22.89 17.96
CA PRO A 18 -32.62 24.00 17.29
C PRO A 18 -31.41 23.60 16.44
N THR A 19 -31.28 24.34 15.33
CA THR A 19 -30.16 24.35 14.39
C THR A 19 -28.88 24.89 15.01
N ILE A 20 -27.79 24.11 14.94
CA ILE A 20 -26.41 24.59 15.11
C ILE A 20 -25.96 25.18 13.76
N PRO A 21 -25.54 26.45 13.66
CA PRO A 21 -25.16 27.04 12.38
C PRO A 21 -23.76 26.60 11.94
N VAL A 22 -23.70 26.06 10.72
CA VAL A 22 -22.51 25.98 9.87
C VAL A 22 -21.99 27.39 9.62
N LEU A 23 -20.84 27.73 10.20
CA LEU A 23 -20.15 28.99 9.92
C LEU A 23 -19.26 28.83 8.69
N SER A 24 -19.69 29.44 7.58
CA SER A 24 -18.80 29.84 6.48
C SER A 24 -17.75 30.82 7.01
N TRP A 25 -16.48 30.47 6.93
CA TRP A 25 -15.39 31.35 7.35
C TRP A 25 -15.16 32.45 6.32
N ASN A 26 -15.63 33.66 6.64
CA ASN A 26 -15.41 34.86 5.85
C ASN A 26 -13.99 35.41 6.10
N THR A 27 -13.17 35.49 5.04
CA THR A 27 -11.75 35.91 5.00
C THR A 27 -11.47 37.30 5.60
N ARG A 28 -12.51 38.08 5.93
CA ARG A 28 -12.37 39.41 6.54
C ARG A 28 -12.23 39.41 8.07
N ARG A 29 -12.47 38.30 8.79
CA ARG A 29 -12.33 38.23 10.26
C ARG A 29 -10.93 37.78 10.75
N LEU A 30 -10.18 37.00 9.96
CA LEU A 30 -8.78 36.64 10.27
C LEU A 30 -7.82 37.85 10.22
N ALA A 31 -8.12 38.83 9.35
CA ALA A 31 -7.34 40.07 9.23
C ALA A 31 -7.49 41.03 10.43
N ARG A 32 -8.36 40.73 11.41
CA ARG A 32 -8.56 41.58 12.60
C ARG A 32 -7.85 41.02 13.84
N VAL A 33 -7.70 39.70 13.94
CA VAL A 33 -6.91 39.06 15.00
C VAL A 33 -5.41 39.26 14.77
N LEU A 34 -4.95 39.23 13.51
CA LEU A 34 -3.54 39.50 13.17
C LEU A 34 -3.13 40.99 13.26
N ARG A 35 -4.07 41.92 13.44
CA ARG A 35 -3.77 43.35 13.66
C ARG A 35 -3.55 43.71 15.13
N GLY A 36 -3.90 42.82 16.07
CA GLY A 36 -3.77 43.08 17.51
C GLY A 36 -2.38 42.79 18.10
N VAL A 37 -1.53 42.04 17.40
CA VAL A 37 -0.19 41.63 17.88
C VAL A 37 0.93 42.50 17.31
N PHE A 38 0.64 43.38 16.34
CA PHE A 38 1.65 44.11 15.56
C PHE A 38 1.91 45.57 15.96
N TRP A 39 1.38 46.06 17.08
CA TRP A 39 1.60 47.46 17.52
C TRP A 39 2.24 47.56 18.90
N ARG A 40 3.45 47.03 19.04
CA ARG A 40 4.44 47.46 20.04
C ARG A 40 5.78 46.81 19.74
N PHE A 41 6.52 47.37 18.78
CA PHE A 41 7.99 47.48 18.81
C PHE A 41 8.39 48.32 17.60
N SER A 42 8.66 49.59 17.88
CA SER A 42 9.16 50.57 16.93
C SER A 42 10.63 50.85 17.25
N LEU A 43 11.41 51.06 16.18
CA LEU A 43 12.83 51.47 16.11
C LEU A 43 13.82 50.34 16.50
N GLN A 44 14.79 49.93 15.70
CA GLN A 44 15.67 50.69 14.82
C GLN A 44 16.48 49.70 13.93
N SER A 45 17.02 50.19 12.82
CA SER A 45 18.01 49.56 11.91
C SER A 45 17.52 48.87 10.62
N SER A 46 18.36 49.05 9.61
CA SER A 46 18.16 48.86 8.18
C SER A 46 18.40 47.40 7.78
N THR A 47 17.38 46.70 7.27
CA THR A 47 17.49 45.51 6.40
C THR A 47 16.09 45.07 5.94
N ARG A 48 15.49 45.83 5.02
CA ARG A 48 14.18 45.49 4.42
C ARG A 48 14.36 44.67 3.14
N SER A 49 14.63 43.37 3.26
CA SER A 49 14.37 42.38 2.19
C SER A 49 14.20 40.93 2.70
N PHE A 50 14.44 40.61 3.98
CA PHE A 50 14.44 39.21 4.44
C PHE A 50 13.16 38.73 5.14
N VAL A 51 12.24 39.63 5.49
CA VAL A 51 11.14 39.29 6.43
C VAL A 51 9.86 38.78 5.73
N LEU A 52 9.73 38.94 4.40
CA LEU A 52 8.51 38.54 3.66
C LEU A 52 8.55 37.12 3.08
N LEU A 53 9.71 36.46 3.01
CA LEU A 53 9.82 35.09 2.51
C LEU A 53 9.51 34.04 3.60
N LEU A 54 9.85 34.33 4.86
CA LEU A 54 9.66 33.42 5.99
C LEU A 54 8.18 33.00 6.22
N PRO A 55 7.17 33.89 6.19
CA PRO A 55 5.78 33.49 6.43
C PRO A 55 5.17 32.75 5.23
N LEU A 56 5.69 32.93 4.01
CA LEU A 56 5.23 32.22 2.81
C LEU A 56 5.77 30.78 2.78
N VAL A 57 7.04 30.58 3.16
CA VAL A 57 7.64 29.24 3.36
C VAL A 57 6.98 28.51 4.54
N LEU A 58 6.67 29.21 5.64
CA LEU A 58 5.98 28.61 6.79
C LEU A 58 4.51 28.27 6.49
N CYS A 59 3.84 29.02 5.61
CA CYS A 59 2.48 28.73 5.18
C CYS A 59 2.43 27.55 4.19
N LEU A 60 3.47 27.35 3.37
CA LEU A 60 3.62 26.15 2.53
C LEU A 60 3.88 24.87 3.36
N LEU A 61 4.61 24.99 4.48
CA LEU A 61 4.85 23.90 5.44
C LEU A 61 3.60 23.52 6.26
N LEU A 62 2.57 24.37 6.30
CA LEU A 62 1.33 24.14 7.05
C LEU A 62 0.18 23.60 6.18
N THR A 63 0.40 23.37 4.88
CA THR A 63 -0.58 22.78 3.95
C THR A 63 -0.21 21.39 3.45
N THR A 64 0.79 20.71 4.03
CA THR A 64 1.01 19.28 3.80
C THR A 64 0.27 18.48 4.87
N PRO A 65 -1.00 18.08 4.68
CA PRO A 65 -1.49 16.95 5.44
C PRO A 65 -0.83 15.69 4.88
N ALA A 66 -0.60 14.77 5.80
CA ALA A 66 -0.49 13.34 5.59
C ALA A 66 0.82 12.83 5.00
N PHE A 67 1.51 12.05 5.82
CA PHE A 67 2.45 11.02 5.42
C PHE A 67 1.96 10.32 4.14
N ALA A 68 2.72 10.48 3.07
CA ALA A 68 2.57 9.73 1.84
C ALA A 68 3.86 8.91 1.70
N GLY A 69 3.73 7.59 1.51
CA GLY A 69 4.89 6.80 1.08
C GLY A 69 5.45 7.36 -0.23
N ASP A 70 6.70 7.03 -0.55
CA ASP A 70 7.28 7.49 -1.81
C ASP A 70 6.49 6.90 -3.00
N HIS A 71 6.42 7.63 -4.11
CA HIS A 71 5.87 7.12 -5.36
C HIS A 71 6.53 5.78 -5.76
N GLY A 72 5.71 4.78 -6.08
CA GLY A 72 6.19 3.45 -6.43
C GLY A 72 6.62 2.60 -5.24
N GLN A 73 6.43 3.04 -3.99
CA GLN A 73 6.77 2.21 -2.84
C GLN A 73 5.67 1.17 -2.55
N PRO A 74 5.98 -0.13 -2.42
CA PRO A 74 5.04 -1.12 -1.89
C PRO A 74 4.93 -0.97 -0.37
N LEU A 75 3.77 -0.56 0.13
CA LEU A 75 3.55 -0.28 1.57
C LEU A 75 2.27 -0.88 2.15
N TRP A 76 1.41 -1.45 1.31
CA TRP A 76 0.15 -2.01 1.77
C TRP A 76 0.00 -3.44 1.28
N PHE A 77 -0.61 -4.29 2.08
CA PHE A 77 -0.86 -5.68 1.74
C PHE A 77 -2.25 -6.06 2.22
N ASP A 78 -3.03 -6.72 1.38
CA ASP A 78 -4.32 -7.28 1.80
C ASP A 78 -4.29 -8.79 1.63
N LEU A 79 -4.61 -9.53 2.68
CA LEU A 79 -4.96 -10.94 2.57
C LEU A 79 -6.47 -11.04 2.35
N VAL A 80 -6.89 -11.49 1.17
CA VAL A 80 -8.29 -11.85 0.90
C VAL A 80 -8.48 -13.34 1.18
N THR A 81 -9.47 -13.72 2.00
CA THR A 81 -9.74 -15.12 2.33
C THR A 81 -11.17 -15.36 2.83
N GLU A 82 -11.68 -16.57 2.62
CA GLU A 82 -12.97 -17.02 3.16
C GLU A 82 -12.89 -17.37 4.66
N ASP A 83 -11.70 -17.71 5.19
CA ASP A 83 -11.49 -18.07 6.59
C ASP A 83 -10.53 -17.10 7.29
N THR A 84 -11.03 -15.89 7.57
CA THR A 84 -10.27 -14.88 8.31
C THR A 84 -9.91 -15.31 9.73
N LYS A 85 -10.56 -16.32 10.30
CA LYS A 85 -10.24 -16.80 11.65
C LYS A 85 -9.00 -17.69 11.61
N ALA A 86 -8.93 -18.63 10.67
CA ALA A 86 -7.77 -19.49 10.49
C ALA A 86 -6.53 -18.68 10.10
N ALA A 87 -6.66 -17.78 9.12
CA ALA A 87 -5.57 -16.86 8.75
C ALA A 87 -5.10 -16.01 9.94
N ALA A 88 -6.05 -15.47 10.72
CA ALA A 88 -5.68 -14.62 11.85
C ALA A 88 -4.85 -15.38 12.90
N SER A 89 -5.34 -16.55 13.34
CA SER A 89 -4.63 -17.37 14.33
C SER A 89 -3.24 -17.78 13.83
N PHE A 90 -3.11 -18.11 12.55
CA PHE A 90 -1.83 -18.52 11.96
C PHE A 90 -0.79 -17.39 12.01
N TYR A 91 -1.15 -16.19 11.55
CA TYR A 91 -0.19 -15.08 11.47
C TYR A 91 0.07 -14.40 12.83
N GLU A 92 -0.91 -14.39 13.74
CA GLU A 92 -0.72 -14.01 15.14
C GLU A 92 0.36 -14.91 15.79
N ASP A 93 0.24 -16.24 15.62
CA ASP A 93 1.16 -17.20 16.23
C ASP A 93 2.52 -17.32 15.52
N LEU A 94 2.59 -17.00 14.22
CA LEU A 94 3.81 -17.12 13.42
C LEU A 94 4.69 -15.87 13.51
N PHE A 95 4.09 -14.68 13.42
CA PHE A 95 4.82 -13.40 13.34
C PHE A 95 4.55 -12.47 14.52
N GLY A 96 3.60 -12.80 15.40
CA GLY A 96 3.20 -11.90 16.49
C GLY A 96 2.36 -10.71 16.01
N TRP A 97 1.72 -10.81 14.84
CA TRP A 97 0.86 -9.76 14.31
C TRP A 97 -0.33 -9.48 15.22
N GLU A 98 -0.78 -8.24 15.26
CA GLU A 98 -1.93 -7.77 16.01
C GLU A 98 -3.12 -7.59 15.06
N ILE A 99 -4.07 -8.54 15.06
CA ILE A 99 -5.21 -8.50 14.15
C ILE A 99 -6.43 -7.90 14.84
N GLY A 100 -6.69 -6.64 14.53
CA GLY A 100 -7.74 -5.85 15.15
C GLY A 100 -9.17 -6.32 14.83
N PRO A 101 -10.16 -5.68 15.47
CA PRO A 101 -11.57 -5.97 15.24
C PRO A 101 -11.98 -5.59 13.81
N ALA A 102 -12.96 -6.32 13.26
CA ALA A 102 -13.50 -6.06 11.95
C ALA A 102 -14.16 -4.67 11.85
N ARG A 103 -13.90 -3.99 10.73
CA ARG A 103 -14.51 -2.73 10.31
C ARG A 103 -15.14 -2.97 8.93
N GLY A 104 -16.41 -3.36 8.92
CA GLY A 104 -17.01 -3.95 7.73
C GLY A 104 -16.37 -5.32 7.44
N LYS A 105 -15.99 -5.59 6.18
CA LYS A 105 -15.33 -6.85 5.78
C LYS A 105 -13.81 -6.88 6.06
N VAL A 106 -13.24 -5.84 6.67
CA VAL A 106 -11.78 -5.68 6.81
C VAL A 106 -11.36 -5.69 8.27
N ARG A 107 -10.35 -6.49 8.62
CA ARG A 107 -9.65 -6.45 9.91
C ARG A 107 -8.26 -5.84 9.72
N PRO A 108 -7.91 -4.75 10.42
CA PRO A 108 -6.57 -4.16 10.32
C PRO A 108 -5.53 -5.08 10.97
N ILE A 109 -4.37 -5.23 10.33
CA ILE A 109 -3.23 -5.99 10.85
C ILE A 109 -2.10 -5.01 11.18
N SER A 110 -1.67 -5.01 12.43
CA SER A 110 -0.51 -4.24 12.89
C SER A 110 0.64 -5.16 13.28
N HIS A 111 1.87 -4.64 13.25
CA HIS A 111 3.06 -5.29 13.79
C HIS A 111 3.93 -4.22 14.46
N ASN A 112 4.32 -4.44 15.71
CA ASN A 112 5.12 -3.50 16.50
C ASN A 112 4.61 -2.05 16.47
N GLY A 113 3.28 -1.86 16.53
CA GLY A 113 2.64 -0.55 16.51
C GLY A 113 2.48 0.11 15.13
N HIS A 114 2.98 -0.52 14.05
CA HIS A 114 2.78 -0.05 12.68
C HIS A 114 1.63 -0.80 12.01
N LEU A 115 0.78 -0.11 11.26
CA LEU A 115 -0.22 -0.79 10.45
C LEU A 115 0.38 -1.26 9.13
N ILE A 116 0.34 -2.57 8.90
CA ILE A 116 1.08 -3.21 7.80
C ILE A 116 0.17 -3.82 6.74
N ALA A 117 -1.05 -4.23 7.12
CA ALA A 117 -1.92 -4.96 6.21
C ALA A 117 -3.41 -4.91 6.58
N GLY A 118 -4.26 -5.42 5.69
CA GLY A 118 -5.66 -5.74 5.93
C GLY A 118 -5.94 -7.23 5.75
N LEU A 119 -6.80 -7.79 6.60
CA LEU A 119 -7.38 -9.12 6.41
C LEU A 119 -8.84 -8.94 5.97
N ILE A 120 -9.14 -9.33 4.75
CA ILE A 120 -10.42 -9.09 4.08
C ILE A 120 -11.19 -10.40 3.96
N GLU A 121 -12.39 -10.42 4.53
CA GLU A 121 -13.33 -11.52 4.34
C GLU A 121 -13.94 -11.44 2.93
N ILE A 122 -13.70 -12.47 2.13
CA ILE A 122 -14.43 -12.71 0.88
C ILE A 122 -15.42 -13.83 1.13
N ASN A 123 -16.69 -13.57 0.90
CA ASN A 123 -17.78 -14.54 1.12
C ASN A 123 -18.83 -14.46 0.01
N ASP A 124 -18.45 -13.88 -1.13
CA ASP A 124 -19.35 -13.73 -2.25
C ASP A 124 -19.58 -15.13 -2.86
N GLU A 125 -20.85 -15.47 -3.11
CA GLU A 125 -21.33 -16.70 -3.76
C GLU A 125 -20.86 -16.78 -5.23
N LEU A 126 -19.55 -16.66 -5.47
CA LEU A 126 -18.97 -16.88 -6.78
C LEU A 126 -19.08 -18.39 -7.08
N PRO A 127 -19.44 -18.77 -8.32
CA PRO A 127 -19.66 -20.17 -8.69
C PRO A 127 -18.41 -21.06 -8.53
N ASN A 128 -17.25 -20.46 -8.26
CA ASN A 128 -16.01 -21.13 -7.88
C ASN A 128 -15.55 -20.55 -6.54
N LYS A 129 -15.12 -21.40 -5.59
CA LYS A 129 -14.48 -20.97 -4.33
C LYS A 129 -13.46 -19.88 -4.62
N SER A 130 -13.49 -18.81 -3.85
CA SER A 130 -12.52 -17.74 -4.04
C SER A 130 -11.19 -18.18 -3.44
N GLU A 131 -10.12 -18.16 -4.25
CA GLU A 131 -8.78 -18.53 -3.76
C GLU A 131 -8.26 -17.45 -2.81
N SER A 132 -7.79 -17.85 -1.64
CA SER A 132 -7.14 -16.92 -0.72
C SER A 132 -5.84 -16.40 -1.32
N GLN A 133 -5.61 -15.11 -1.25
CA GLN A 133 -4.47 -14.49 -1.91
C GLN A 133 -4.00 -13.23 -1.17
N TRP A 134 -2.69 -13.03 -1.12
CA TRP A 134 -2.10 -11.75 -0.77
C TRP A 134 -2.08 -10.80 -1.98
N LEU A 135 -2.60 -9.59 -1.80
CA LEU A 135 -2.57 -8.50 -2.76
C LEU A 135 -1.55 -7.45 -2.31
N VAL A 136 -0.71 -7.01 -3.24
CA VAL A 136 0.29 -5.95 -2.99
C VAL A 136 -0.29 -4.59 -3.33
N GLY A 137 0.02 -3.60 -2.50
CA GLY A 137 -0.38 -2.20 -2.64
C GLY A 137 0.80 -1.27 -2.82
N ILE A 138 0.82 -0.59 -3.96
CA ILE A 138 1.84 0.38 -4.36
C ILE A 138 1.31 1.81 -4.22
N VAL A 139 2.13 2.69 -3.64
CA VAL A 139 1.81 4.11 -3.50
C VAL A 139 1.96 4.84 -4.83
N VAL A 140 0.96 5.66 -5.17
CA VAL A 140 0.97 6.55 -6.33
C VAL A 140 0.60 7.98 -5.94
N ASP A 141 1.28 8.96 -6.51
CA ASP A 141 1.07 10.38 -6.19
C ASP A 141 -0.29 10.89 -6.71
N ASP A 142 -0.66 10.43 -7.91
CA ASP A 142 -1.93 10.76 -8.56
C ASP A 142 -2.66 9.47 -8.94
N LEU A 143 -3.51 9.00 -8.04
CA LEU A 143 -4.32 7.80 -8.24
C LEU A 143 -5.26 7.92 -9.45
N THR A 144 -5.81 9.10 -9.71
CA THR A 144 -6.74 9.30 -10.84
C THR A 144 -6.01 9.16 -12.17
N LYS A 145 -4.81 9.75 -12.27
CA LYS A 145 -3.93 9.59 -13.43
C LYS A 145 -3.49 8.14 -13.58
N ALA A 146 -3.05 7.48 -12.52
CA ALA A 146 -2.63 6.07 -12.55
C ALA A 146 -3.74 5.14 -13.05
N VAL A 147 -4.98 5.29 -12.54
CA VAL A 147 -6.15 4.52 -13.00
C VAL A 147 -6.45 4.78 -14.49
N LYS A 148 -6.38 6.04 -14.94
CA LYS A 148 -6.57 6.38 -16.36
C LYS A 148 -5.48 5.77 -17.24
N SER A 149 -4.22 5.82 -16.80
CA SER A 149 -3.08 5.20 -17.47
C SER A 149 -3.25 3.69 -17.56
N ALA A 150 -3.64 3.02 -16.47
CA ALA A 150 -3.86 1.58 -16.43
C ALA A 150 -4.90 1.15 -17.47
N ARG A 151 -6.05 1.85 -17.51
CA ARG A 151 -7.10 1.59 -18.52
C ARG A 151 -6.58 1.80 -19.95
N SER A 152 -5.80 2.86 -20.17
CA SER A 152 -5.27 3.19 -21.51
C SER A 152 -4.18 2.21 -21.98
N ALA A 153 -3.45 1.62 -21.04
CA ALA A 153 -2.41 0.63 -21.29
C ALA A 153 -2.93 -0.82 -21.37
N GLY A 154 -4.26 -1.02 -21.39
CA GLY A 154 -4.89 -2.34 -21.52
C GLY A 154 -5.19 -3.05 -20.20
N GLY A 155 -4.98 -2.40 -19.06
CA GLY A 155 -5.35 -2.93 -17.75
C GLY A 155 -6.85 -2.84 -17.48
N THR A 156 -7.35 -3.73 -16.64
CA THR A 156 -8.74 -3.75 -16.17
C THR A 156 -8.84 -3.10 -14.78
N ILE A 157 -9.84 -2.26 -14.58
CA ILE A 157 -10.13 -1.68 -13.25
C ILE A 157 -11.13 -2.60 -12.54
N LEU A 158 -10.65 -3.35 -11.56
CA LEU A 158 -11.46 -4.30 -10.78
C LEU A 158 -12.26 -3.60 -9.68
N ARG A 159 -11.67 -2.56 -9.08
CA ARG A 159 -12.35 -1.65 -8.17
C ARG A 159 -11.96 -0.22 -8.50
N ASP A 160 -12.96 0.62 -8.73
CA ASP A 160 -12.76 2.05 -9.00
C ASP A 160 -12.25 2.79 -7.76
N VAL A 161 -11.82 4.03 -7.95
CA VAL A 161 -11.26 4.88 -6.89
C VAL A 161 -12.21 4.92 -5.69
N THR A 162 -11.75 4.32 -4.60
CA THR A 162 -12.50 4.11 -3.37
C THR A 162 -11.82 4.85 -2.23
N LYS A 163 -12.58 5.66 -1.50
CA LYS A 163 -12.10 6.34 -0.31
C LYS A 163 -12.27 5.44 0.92
N VAL A 164 -11.21 5.31 1.70
CA VAL A 164 -11.22 4.69 3.02
C VAL A 164 -11.03 5.79 4.05
N GLU A 165 -12.04 6.01 4.89
CA GLU A 165 -11.97 7.05 5.91
C GLU A 165 -10.73 6.86 6.80
N GLY A 166 -9.95 7.94 6.92
CA GLY A 166 -8.71 7.96 7.69
C GLY A 166 -7.52 7.18 7.10
N SER A 167 -7.67 6.47 5.98
CA SER A 167 -6.57 5.68 5.38
C SER A 167 -6.19 6.08 3.97
N GLY A 168 -7.02 6.89 3.29
CA GLY A 168 -6.71 7.49 2.00
C GLY A 168 -7.62 6.97 0.89
N THR A 169 -7.11 6.90 -0.32
CA THR A 169 -7.85 6.41 -1.49
C THR A 169 -7.06 5.32 -2.20
N TYR A 170 -7.76 4.32 -2.74
CA TYR A 170 -7.15 3.25 -3.51
C TYR A 170 -8.02 2.82 -4.69
N ALA A 171 -7.42 2.10 -5.62
CA ALA A 171 -8.09 1.35 -6.67
C ALA A 171 -7.45 -0.04 -6.78
N VAL A 172 -8.17 -0.99 -7.35
CA VAL A 172 -7.63 -2.32 -7.66
C VAL A 172 -7.62 -2.48 -9.17
N ILE A 173 -6.45 -2.79 -9.71
CA ILE A 173 -6.24 -2.98 -11.14
C ILE A 173 -5.78 -4.41 -11.41
N ARG A 174 -6.03 -4.88 -12.63
CA ARG A 174 -5.44 -6.09 -13.20
C ARG A 174 -4.65 -5.67 -14.44
N ASP A 175 -3.38 -6.06 -14.51
CA ASP A 175 -2.56 -5.79 -15.69
C ASP A 175 -2.97 -6.68 -16.89
N PRO A 176 -2.43 -6.43 -18.11
CA PRO A 176 -2.79 -7.22 -19.29
C PRO A 176 -2.42 -8.70 -19.20
N GLN A 177 -1.49 -9.08 -18.34
CA GLN A 177 -1.03 -10.46 -18.14
C GLN A 177 -1.83 -11.17 -17.02
N GLY A 178 -2.60 -10.43 -16.23
CA GLY A 178 -3.54 -10.94 -15.25
C GLY A 178 -3.16 -10.68 -13.80
N ALA A 179 -2.00 -10.09 -13.52
CA ALA A 179 -1.57 -9.80 -12.15
C ALA A 179 -2.46 -8.71 -11.55
N ILE A 180 -2.93 -8.94 -10.32
CA ILE A 180 -3.78 -8.01 -9.57
C ILE A 180 -2.90 -7.15 -8.66
N LEU A 181 -3.16 -5.84 -8.65
CA LEU A 181 -2.40 -4.87 -7.86
C LEU A 181 -3.34 -3.83 -7.25
N ILE A 182 -3.09 -3.47 -5.99
CA ILE A 182 -3.68 -2.29 -5.35
C ILE A 182 -2.78 -1.09 -5.67
N ILE A 183 -3.37 0.02 -6.11
CA ILE A 183 -2.68 1.31 -6.20
C ILE A 183 -3.39 2.32 -5.31
N GLY A 184 -2.65 3.12 -4.55
CA GLY A 184 -3.27 4.01 -3.58
C GLY A 184 -2.46 5.24 -3.21
N THR A 185 -3.16 6.21 -2.65
CA THR A 185 -2.59 7.43 -2.08
C THR A 185 -2.98 7.45 -0.59
N PRO A 186 -2.12 6.91 0.29
CA PRO A 186 -2.43 6.83 1.71
C PRO A 186 -2.46 8.23 2.33
N THR A 187 -3.27 8.40 3.37
CA THR A 187 -3.34 9.67 4.13
C THR A 187 -2.80 9.55 5.56
N ARG A 188 -2.07 8.47 5.84
CA ARG A 188 -1.42 8.18 7.12
C ARG A 188 -0.29 7.18 6.91
N GLU A 189 0.52 7.01 7.94
CA GLU A 189 1.60 6.03 7.96
C GLU A 189 1.07 4.58 7.90
N ILE A 190 1.74 3.79 7.05
CA ILE A 190 1.49 2.37 6.77
C ILE A 190 2.83 1.67 6.42
N GLY A 191 2.86 0.34 6.51
CA GLY A 191 3.98 -0.52 6.08
C GLY A 191 5.05 -0.76 7.14
N GLY A 192 5.36 0.23 7.99
CA GLY A 192 6.37 0.09 9.05
C GLY A 192 7.80 -0.15 8.54
N PRO A 193 8.78 -0.36 9.44
CA PRO A 193 10.16 -0.65 9.06
C PRO A 193 10.33 -2.08 8.53
N ARG A 194 11.36 -2.29 7.70
CA ARG A 194 11.77 -3.63 7.25
C ARG A 194 12.48 -4.36 8.41
N GLU A 195 11.75 -5.19 9.12
CA GLU A 195 12.22 -5.93 10.30
C GLU A 195 11.61 -7.34 10.38
N ASP A 196 12.01 -8.10 11.40
CA ASP A 196 11.53 -9.46 11.65
C ASP A 196 10.00 -9.49 11.81
N GLY A 197 9.35 -10.33 11.01
CA GLY A 197 7.89 -10.45 10.95
C GLY A 197 7.19 -9.39 10.12
N ASN A 198 7.88 -8.44 9.48
CA ASN A 198 7.24 -7.44 8.61
C ASN A 198 7.55 -7.65 7.12
N PHE A 199 6.71 -7.08 6.24
CA PHE A 199 6.94 -7.08 4.80
C PHE A 199 8.26 -6.39 4.46
N ALA A 200 9.06 -7.03 3.62
CA ALA A 200 10.43 -6.66 3.36
C ALA A 200 10.73 -6.43 1.87
N TRP A 201 9.98 -7.06 0.99
CA TRP A 201 10.16 -6.98 -0.47
C TRP A 201 8.91 -7.42 -1.21
N VAL A 202 8.85 -7.11 -2.51
CA VAL A 202 7.84 -7.61 -3.43
C VAL A 202 8.46 -7.90 -4.79
N GLU A 203 7.90 -8.87 -5.50
CA GLU A 203 8.29 -9.17 -6.87
C GLU A 203 7.06 -9.32 -7.75
N LEU A 204 7.15 -8.82 -8.97
CA LEU A 204 6.23 -9.20 -10.03
C LEU A 204 6.78 -10.44 -10.73
N TRP A 205 6.04 -11.53 -10.65
CA TRP A 205 6.27 -12.76 -11.40
C TRP A 205 5.40 -12.71 -12.65
N THR A 206 6.02 -12.76 -13.83
CA THR A 206 5.34 -12.56 -15.11
C THR A 206 6.01 -13.35 -16.23
N ASP A 207 5.25 -13.71 -17.23
CA ASP A 207 5.67 -14.48 -18.41
C ASP A 207 6.30 -13.58 -19.51
N ASP A 208 5.87 -12.31 -19.61
CA ASP A 208 6.47 -11.31 -20.50
C ASP A 208 6.99 -10.09 -19.71
N LEU A 209 8.29 -10.08 -19.43
CA LEU A 209 8.96 -9.01 -18.68
C LEU A 209 8.93 -7.67 -19.42
N ASP A 210 9.01 -7.67 -20.75
CA ASP A 210 9.04 -6.43 -21.53
C ASP A 210 7.66 -5.77 -21.56
N ALA A 211 6.60 -6.58 -21.76
CA ALA A 211 5.22 -6.09 -21.72
C ALA A 211 4.84 -5.60 -20.31
N ALA A 212 5.23 -6.33 -19.26
CA ALA A 212 5.02 -5.90 -17.88
C ALA A 212 5.74 -4.58 -17.60
N ALA A 213 7.04 -4.48 -17.96
CA ALA A 213 7.81 -3.26 -17.74
C ALA A 213 7.20 -2.05 -18.44
N LYS A 214 6.74 -2.20 -19.68
CA LYS A 214 6.05 -1.13 -20.42
C LYS A 214 4.75 -0.70 -19.76
N PHE A 215 3.96 -1.66 -19.26
CA PHE A 215 2.72 -1.38 -18.55
C PHE A 215 2.99 -0.58 -17.27
N TYR A 216 3.87 -1.07 -16.39
CA TYR A 216 4.13 -0.41 -15.11
C TYR A 216 4.93 0.90 -15.24
N GLN A 217 5.73 1.06 -16.30
CA GLN A 217 6.28 2.37 -16.67
C GLN A 217 5.17 3.37 -17.00
N THR A 218 4.11 2.93 -17.69
CA THR A 218 2.98 3.82 -18.07
C THR A 218 2.10 4.17 -16.86
N VAL A 219 1.92 3.25 -15.93
CA VAL A 219 0.98 3.39 -14.79
C VAL A 219 1.62 4.03 -13.56
N ILE A 220 2.85 3.62 -13.22
CA ILE A 220 3.55 3.94 -11.97
C ILE A 220 4.90 4.64 -12.25
N SER A 221 5.24 4.90 -13.51
CA SER A 221 6.54 5.47 -13.89
C SER A 221 7.73 4.60 -13.42
N TYR A 222 7.53 3.29 -13.26
CA TYR A 222 8.63 2.38 -12.96
C TYR A 222 9.64 2.35 -14.12
N GLU A 223 10.90 2.52 -13.75
CA GLU A 223 12.03 2.28 -14.63
C GLU A 223 12.51 0.84 -14.42
N ARG A 224 12.78 0.13 -15.51
CA ARG A 224 13.42 -1.18 -15.43
C ARG A 224 14.92 -0.99 -15.35
N ASN A 225 15.53 -1.51 -14.29
CA ASN A 225 16.97 -1.50 -14.12
C ASN A 225 17.48 -2.92 -13.83
N THR A 226 18.80 -3.09 -13.89
CA THR A 226 19.48 -4.30 -13.49
C THR A 226 20.41 -3.99 -12.33
N ILE A 227 20.27 -4.77 -11.26
CA ILE A 227 21.18 -4.72 -10.11
C ILE A 227 22.06 -5.97 -10.11
N GLU A 228 23.32 -5.79 -9.74
CA GLU A 228 24.27 -6.90 -9.55
C GLU A 228 24.15 -7.42 -8.12
N GLY A 229 24.09 -8.74 -7.98
CA GLY A 229 24.02 -9.46 -6.71
C GLY A 229 25.01 -10.62 -6.68
N PRO A 230 25.18 -11.26 -5.51
CA PRO A 230 26.12 -12.38 -5.35
C PRO A 230 25.87 -13.54 -6.32
N ASP A 231 24.61 -13.75 -6.70
CA ASP A 231 24.15 -14.86 -7.56
C ASP A 231 23.90 -14.44 -9.02
N GLY A 232 24.36 -13.25 -9.42
CA GLY A 232 24.26 -12.74 -10.79
C GLY A 232 23.51 -11.40 -10.85
N ALA A 233 22.93 -11.09 -12.01
CA ALA A 233 22.16 -9.88 -12.25
C ALA A 233 20.66 -10.12 -12.05
N SER A 234 19.94 -9.16 -11.44
CA SER A 234 18.47 -9.18 -11.34
C SER A 234 17.86 -7.96 -11.96
N THR A 235 16.72 -8.18 -12.59
CA THR A 235 15.86 -7.11 -13.08
C THR A 235 14.97 -6.60 -11.95
N VAL A 236 14.98 -5.28 -11.75
CA VAL A 236 14.17 -4.60 -10.75
C VAL A 236 13.39 -3.44 -11.38
N PHE A 237 12.29 -3.10 -10.73
CA PHE A 237 11.64 -1.81 -10.91
C PHE A 237 12.22 -0.79 -9.96
N GLU A 238 12.44 0.42 -10.46
CA GLU A 238 12.93 1.57 -9.71
C GLU A 238 12.00 2.77 -9.86
N THR A 239 11.93 3.59 -8.82
CA THR A 239 11.51 4.99 -8.91
C THR A 239 12.55 5.86 -8.23
N GLU A 240 12.89 7.00 -8.84
CA GLU A 240 13.85 7.96 -8.29
C GLU A 240 15.21 7.33 -7.94
N GLY A 241 15.67 6.36 -8.73
CA GLY A 241 16.92 5.62 -8.52
C GLY A 241 16.92 4.70 -7.29
N LYS A 242 15.74 4.41 -6.71
CA LYS A 242 15.58 3.47 -5.60
C LYS A 242 14.90 2.18 -6.11
N PRO A 243 15.47 1.00 -5.87
CA PRO A 243 14.78 -0.28 -6.09
C PRO A 243 13.47 -0.36 -5.31
N ARG A 244 12.38 -0.73 -6.00
CA ARG A 244 11.02 -0.83 -5.46
C ARG A 244 10.46 -2.24 -5.48
N ALA A 245 10.81 -3.04 -6.49
CA ALA A 245 10.35 -4.41 -6.63
C ALA A 245 11.25 -5.22 -7.56
N GLY A 246 11.25 -6.55 -7.44
CA GLY A 246 11.83 -7.43 -8.46
C GLY A 246 10.87 -7.62 -9.64
N LEU A 247 11.44 -7.91 -10.82
CA LEU A 247 10.71 -8.32 -12.02
C LEU A 247 11.29 -9.66 -12.50
N VAL A 248 10.53 -10.73 -12.35
CA VAL A 248 11.03 -12.11 -12.41
C VAL A 248 10.17 -12.94 -13.38
N PRO A 249 10.76 -13.82 -14.21
CA PRO A 249 9.98 -14.76 -15.01
C PRO A 249 9.20 -15.73 -14.13
N THR A 250 7.99 -16.10 -14.54
CA THR A 250 7.26 -17.22 -13.93
C THR A 250 8.06 -18.52 -14.08
N PRO A 251 7.92 -19.48 -13.14
CA PRO A 251 8.74 -20.69 -13.13
C PRO A 251 8.36 -21.69 -14.24
N ASN A 252 7.15 -21.56 -14.79
CA ASN A 252 6.62 -22.34 -15.91
C ASN A 252 5.40 -21.62 -16.52
N GLU A 253 4.92 -22.12 -17.66
CA GLU A 253 3.82 -21.54 -18.43
C GLU A 253 2.44 -21.66 -17.74
N ASP A 254 2.29 -22.58 -16.77
CA ASP A 254 1.03 -22.76 -16.03
C ASP A 254 0.89 -21.75 -14.86
N ALA A 255 2.00 -21.15 -14.44
CA ALA A 255 2.02 -20.20 -13.34
C ALA A 255 1.43 -18.85 -13.78
N ARG A 256 0.38 -18.41 -13.10
CA ARG A 256 -0.27 -17.12 -13.38
C ARG A 256 0.60 -15.95 -12.91
N PRO A 257 0.63 -14.84 -13.67
CA PRO A 257 1.28 -13.62 -13.23
C PRO A 257 0.74 -13.09 -11.91
N ILE A 258 1.64 -12.70 -11.01
CA ILE A 258 1.30 -12.33 -9.64
C ILE A 258 2.32 -11.36 -9.04
N TRP A 259 1.83 -10.40 -8.25
CA TRP A 259 2.64 -9.65 -7.31
C TRP A 259 2.82 -10.45 -6.03
N ALA A 260 4.02 -10.96 -5.78
CA ALA A 260 4.36 -11.81 -4.66
C ALA A 260 5.02 -11.01 -3.53
N PRO A 261 4.41 -10.92 -2.34
CA PRO A 261 5.02 -10.27 -1.19
C PRO A 261 5.99 -11.20 -0.46
N TYR A 262 7.00 -10.58 0.16
CA TYR A 262 8.01 -11.23 0.98
C TYR A 262 7.96 -10.66 2.40
N ILE A 263 7.83 -11.53 3.39
CA ILE A 263 7.93 -11.19 4.81
C ILE A 263 9.38 -11.48 5.26
N GLY A 264 10.02 -10.50 5.86
CA GLY A 264 11.36 -10.63 6.43
C GLY A 264 11.32 -11.41 7.73
N VAL A 265 12.23 -12.37 7.91
CA VAL A 265 12.36 -13.14 9.15
C VAL A 265 13.80 -13.21 9.64
N ALA A 266 14.00 -13.17 10.95
CA ALA A 266 15.32 -13.25 11.58
C ALA A 266 15.86 -14.69 11.64
N ASP A 267 15.00 -15.71 11.62
CA ASP A 267 15.39 -17.11 11.50
C ASP A 267 14.42 -17.87 10.59
N LEU A 268 14.83 -18.08 9.35
CA LEU A 268 14.04 -18.80 8.35
C LEU A 268 13.80 -20.25 8.75
N ALA A 269 14.77 -20.93 9.37
CA ALA A 269 14.60 -22.34 9.73
C ALA A 269 13.59 -22.50 10.87
N ALA A 270 13.66 -21.64 11.88
CA ALA A 270 12.68 -21.60 12.96
C ALA A 270 11.28 -21.22 12.45
N THR A 271 11.19 -20.22 11.57
CA THR A 271 9.93 -19.79 10.94
C THR A 271 9.28 -20.96 10.21
N LEU A 272 10.02 -21.66 9.35
CA LEU A 272 9.48 -22.78 8.57
C LEU A 272 9.05 -23.95 9.45
N LYS A 273 9.79 -24.25 10.52
CA LYS A 273 9.35 -25.25 11.50
C LYS A 273 8.03 -24.83 12.15
N ARG A 274 7.90 -23.55 12.53
CA ARG A 274 6.69 -23.02 13.14
C ARG A 274 5.50 -23.00 12.17
N THR A 275 5.73 -22.69 10.89
CA THR A 275 4.73 -22.78 9.81
C THR A 275 4.07 -24.17 9.81
N THR A 276 4.86 -25.24 9.82
CA THR A 276 4.31 -26.61 9.80
C THR A 276 3.57 -26.98 11.08
N GLU A 277 4.06 -26.54 12.24
CA GLU A 277 3.39 -26.75 13.54
C GLU A 277 2.02 -26.06 13.61
N LEU A 278 1.84 -24.95 12.90
CA LEU A 278 0.61 -24.17 12.82
C LEU A 278 -0.33 -24.62 11.69
N GLY A 279 0.00 -25.70 10.99
CA GLY A 279 -0.83 -26.26 9.91
C GLY A 279 -0.64 -25.60 8.54
N GLY A 280 0.37 -24.74 8.38
CA GLY A 280 0.80 -24.27 7.07
C GLY A 280 1.71 -25.27 6.35
N THR A 281 1.94 -25.05 5.05
CA THR A 281 2.76 -25.92 4.20
C THR A 281 3.97 -25.16 3.65
N ILE A 282 5.10 -25.85 3.52
CA ILE A 282 6.28 -25.34 2.80
C ILE A 282 6.15 -25.75 1.34
N VAL A 283 5.80 -24.80 0.47
CA VAL A 283 5.59 -25.03 -0.97
C VAL A 283 6.92 -25.06 -1.71
N LEU A 284 7.83 -24.14 -1.35
CA LEU A 284 9.19 -24.10 -1.88
C LEU A 284 10.18 -24.14 -0.71
N ALA A 285 11.01 -25.18 -0.67
CA ALA A 285 12.07 -25.31 0.33
C ALA A 285 13.07 -24.15 0.25
N PRO A 286 13.77 -23.83 1.36
CA PRO A 286 14.79 -22.79 1.38
C PRO A 286 15.77 -22.87 0.21
N ARG A 287 15.92 -21.77 -0.51
CA ARG A 287 16.94 -21.58 -1.54
C ARG A 287 17.60 -20.22 -1.40
N ALA A 288 18.73 -20.04 -2.08
CA ALA A 288 19.38 -18.73 -2.17
C ALA A 288 18.40 -17.71 -2.76
N ASP A 289 18.34 -16.54 -2.15
CA ASP A 289 17.70 -15.37 -2.75
C ASP A 289 18.72 -14.55 -3.53
N PHE A 290 18.24 -13.69 -4.43
CA PHE A 290 19.12 -12.88 -5.25
C PHE A 290 20.02 -11.91 -4.46
N GLY A 291 19.53 -11.47 -3.31
CA GLY A 291 20.28 -10.59 -2.42
C GLY A 291 21.40 -11.31 -1.68
N GLY A 292 21.60 -12.62 -1.85
CA GLY A 292 22.56 -13.43 -1.09
C GLY A 292 22.05 -13.85 0.30
N GLY A 293 20.76 -13.73 0.55
CA GLY A 293 20.04 -14.31 1.67
C GLY A 293 19.40 -15.66 1.30
N ARG A 294 18.36 -16.05 2.03
CA ARG A 294 17.58 -17.26 1.73
C ARG A 294 16.09 -16.95 1.75
N VAL A 295 15.36 -17.57 0.84
CA VAL A 295 13.91 -17.48 0.76
C VAL A 295 13.26 -18.86 0.74
N ALA A 296 12.05 -18.96 1.28
CA ALA A 296 11.13 -20.07 1.06
C ALA A 296 9.73 -19.55 0.74
N LEU A 297 8.89 -20.36 0.08
CA LEU A 297 7.47 -20.07 -0.15
C LEU A 297 6.65 -20.91 0.82
N ILE A 298 5.81 -20.26 1.61
CA ILE A 298 4.86 -20.93 2.50
C ILE A 298 3.44 -20.71 2.04
N GLU A 299 2.57 -21.66 2.37
CA GLU A 299 1.14 -21.60 2.20
C GLU A 299 0.48 -21.65 3.58
N ASP A 300 -0.42 -20.71 3.87
CA ASP A 300 -1.17 -20.65 5.11
C ASP A 300 -2.34 -21.66 5.14
N PRO A 301 -3.03 -21.86 6.27
CA PRO A 301 -4.16 -22.79 6.36
C PRO A 301 -5.36 -22.44 5.46
N THR A 302 -5.38 -21.25 4.87
CA THR A 302 -6.41 -20.79 3.93
C THR A 302 -5.98 -20.94 2.46
N HIS A 303 -4.81 -21.52 2.23
CA HIS A 303 -4.14 -21.71 0.94
C HIS A 303 -3.56 -20.43 0.32
N ALA A 304 -3.43 -19.34 1.09
CA ALA A 304 -2.73 -18.16 0.61
C ALA A 304 -1.22 -18.36 0.69
N MET A 305 -0.53 -18.06 -0.41
CA MET A 305 0.93 -18.18 -0.48
C MET A 305 1.63 -16.85 -0.20
N VAL A 306 2.75 -16.90 0.53
CA VAL A 306 3.63 -15.75 0.81
C VAL A 306 5.08 -16.19 0.92
N PHE A 307 6.01 -15.40 0.39
CA PHE A 307 7.44 -15.68 0.58
C PHE A 307 7.88 -15.24 1.97
N VAL A 308 8.78 -16.02 2.57
CA VAL A 308 9.51 -15.66 3.78
C VAL A 308 11.00 -15.58 3.45
N ALA A 309 11.62 -14.44 3.74
CA ALA A 309 13.03 -14.17 3.42
C ALA A 309 13.83 -13.90 4.67
N GLN A 310 14.95 -14.59 4.80
CA GLN A 310 15.93 -14.37 5.86
C GLN A 310 16.49 -12.95 5.74
N LEU A 311 16.28 -12.12 6.77
CA LEU A 311 16.92 -10.82 6.86
C LEU A 311 18.41 -11.01 7.11
N LYS A 312 19.24 -10.27 6.37
CA LYS A 312 20.67 -10.17 6.66
C LYS A 312 20.86 -9.39 7.95
N THR A 313 21.67 -9.92 8.85
CA THR A 313 22.09 -9.17 10.04
C THR A 313 23.26 -8.27 9.67
N ASP A 314 23.38 -7.10 10.32
CA ASP A 314 24.41 -6.09 10.03
C ASP A 314 25.86 -6.62 10.02
N LYS A 315 26.11 -7.79 10.63
CA LYS A 315 27.42 -8.46 10.64
C LYS A 315 27.84 -9.05 9.28
N GLU A 316 26.91 -9.27 8.36
CA GLU A 316 27.21 -9.83 7.03
C GLU A 316 27.45 -8.76 5.96
N ASN A 317 26.99 -7.52 6.18
CA ASN A 317 27.24 -6.39 5.26
C ASN A 317 28.63 -5.76 5.42
N SER A 318 29.46 -6.24 6.37
CA SER A 318 30.77 -5.69 6.68
C SER A 318 31.95 -6.59 6.28
N ARG A 319 31.75 -7.52 5.34
CA ARG A 319 32.82 -8.40 4.82
C ARG A 319 33.02 -8.21 3.33
#